data_AF-B7RRS5-F1
#
_entry.id   AF-B7RRS5-F1
#
_cell.length_a   1.000
_cell.length_b   1.000
_cell.length_c   1.000
_cell.angle_alpha   90.00
_cell.angle_beta   90.00
_cell.angle_gamma   90.00
#
_symmetry.space_group_name_H-M   'P 1'
#
loop_
_entity.id
_entity.type
_entity.pdbx_description
1 polymer ?
#
loop_
_entity_poly.entity_id
_entity_poly.type
_entity_poly.pdbx_seq_one_letter_code
_entity_poly.pdbx_strand_id
1 'polypeptide(L)' 'MGRWKTVIGLKLKARSFENQKTEARIGVRILNRMTELGRPNFERTA' A
#
# COMPACT_ATOMS: atom_id res chain seq x y z
N MET A 1 -1.46 -3.05 -13.75
CA MET A 1 -1.25 -4.00 -12.64
C MET A 1 0.09 -4.77 -12.63
N GLY A 2 1.07 -4.49 -13.50
CA GLY A 2 2.38 -5.19 -13.46
C GLY A 2 3.34 -4.64 -12.39
N ARG A 3 3.69 -3.35 -12.49
CA ARG A 3 4.70 -2.69 -11.64
C ARG A 3 4.38 -2.65 -10.13
N TRP A 4 3.11 -2.60 -9.76
CA TRP A 4 2.72 -2.57 -8.33
C TRP A 4 2.89 -3.95 -7.66
N LYS A 5 2.73 -5.07 -8.39
CA LYS A 5 2.92 -6.42 -7.85
C LYS A 5 4.37 -6.70 -7.46
N THR A 6 5.32 -6.02 -8.09
CA THR A 6 6.74 -6.05 -7.70
C THR A 6 7.01 -5.36 -6.36
N VAL A 7 6.22 -4.35 -5.98
CA VAL A 7 6.39 -3.61 -4.72
C VAL A 7 5.80 -4.36 -3.52
N ILE A 8 4.64 -5.01 -3.72
CA ILE A 8 3.89 -5.71 -2.65
C ILE A 8 4.56 -7.05 -2.27
N GLY A 9 5.31 -7.65 -3.20
CA GLY A 9 6.04 -8.90 -2.99
C GLY A 9 5.41 -10.13 -3.64
N LEU A 10 6.18 -11.21 -3.70
CA LEU A 10 5.90 -12.39 -4.54
C LEU A 10 4.65 -13.19 -4.13
N LYS A 11 4.14 -13.00 -2.90
CA LYS A 11 3.04 -13.79 -2.33
C LYS A 11 1.64 -13.31 -2.73
N LEU A 12 1.50 -12.09 -3.26
CA LEU A 12 0.22 -11.49 -3.67
C LEU A 12 0.19 -11.31 -5.20
N LYS A 13 -0.08 -12.43 -5.90
CA LYS A 13 -0.10 -12.53 -7.37
C LYS A 13 -1.43 -13.03 -7.92
N ALA A 14 -2.55 -12.81 -7.22
CA ALA A 14 -3.84 -13.30 -7.70
C ALA A 14 -4.16 -12.78 -9.11
N ARG A 15 -4.65 -13.67 -9.98
CA ARG A 15 -5.00 -13.34 -11.37
C ARG A 15 -6.43 -12.80 -11.49
N SER A 16 -7.33 -13.19 -10.58
CA SER A 16 -8.68 -12.63 -10.47
C SER A 16 -8.65 -11.14 -10.07
N PHE A 17 -9.51 -10.34 -10.69
CA PHE A 17 -9.60 -8.90 -10.47
C PHE A 17 -10.05 -8.55 -9.04
N GLU A 18 -11.01 -9.29 -8.49
CA GLU A 18 -11.50 -9.07 -7.11
C GLU A 18 -10.38 -9.30 -6.09
N ASN A 19 -9.59 -10.35 -6.28
CA ASN A 19 -8.45 -10.63 -5.41
C ASN A 19 -7.36 -9.55 -5.56
N GLN A 20 -7.14 -9.01 -6.76
CA GLN A 20 -6.21 -7.90 -6.97
C GLN A 20 -6.63 -6.62 -6.25
N LYS A 21 -7.94 -6.32 -6.16
CA LYS A 21 -8.45 -5.19 -5.36
C LYS A 21 -8.13 -5.38 -3.88
N THR A 22 -8.33 -6.59 -3.36
CA THR A 22 -8.02 -6.94 -1.97
C THR A 22 -6.53 -6.80 -1.68
N GLU A 23 -5.67 -7.33 -2.57
CA GLU A 23 -4.21 -7.18 -2.49
C GLU A 23 -3.78 -5.70 -2.48
N ALA A 24 -4.37 -4.86 -3.34
CA ALA A 24 -4.09 -3.43 -3.37
C ALA A 24 -4.49 -2.72 -2.07
N ARG A 25 -5.66 -3.04 -1.52
CA ARG A 25 -6.13 -2.49 -0.24
C ARG A 25 -5.19 -2.83 0.91
N ILE A 26 -4.72 -4.07 0.97
CA ILE A 26 -3.75 -4.52 1.99
C ILE A 26 -2.43 -3.75 1.82
N GLY A 27 -1.92 -3.65 0.59
CA GLY A 27 -0.69 -2.92 0.29
C GLY A 27 -0.72 -1.47 0.71
N VAL A 28 -1.78 -0.75 0.35
CA VAL A 28 -1.97 0.66 0.75
C VAL A 28 -2.02 0.80 2.27
N ARG A 29 -2.70 -0.11 2.97
CA ARG A 29 -2.77 -0.06 4.44
C ARG A 29 -1.40 -0.24 5.09
N ILE A 30 -0.58 -1.17 4.59
CA ILE A 30 0.79 -1.38 5.08
C ILE A 30 1.65 -0.14 4.82
N LEU A 31 1.60 0.40 3.60
CA LEU A 31 2.36 1.59 3.21
C LEU A 31 1.97 2.82 4.04
N ASN A 32 0.68 3.02 4.30
CA ASN A 32 0.20 4.12 5.15
C ASN A 32 0.72 3.98 6.58
N ARG A 33 0.72 2.76 7.15
CA ARG A 33 1.29 2.52 8.48
C ARG A 33 2.80 2.74 8.53
N MET A 34 3.54 2.36 7.48
CA MET A 34 4.97 2.68 7.38
C MET A 34 5.20 4.18 7.26
N THR A 35 4.36 4.87 6.49
CA THR A 35 4.41 6.33 6.32
C THR A 35 4.15 7.04 7.65
N GLU A 36 3.21 6.55 8.46
CA GLU A 36 2.94 7.08 9.81
C GLU A 36 4.17 7.04 10.73
N LEU A 37 5.06 6.05 10.58
CA LEU A 37 6.29 5.95 11.38
C LEU A 37 7.36 6.97 10.98
N GLY A 38 7.38 7.39 9.71
CA GLY A 38 8.44 8.23 9.15
C GLY A 38 8.02 9.66 8.78
N ARG A 39 6.71 9.94 8.72
CA ARG A 39 6.24 11.28 8.33
C ARG A 39 6.37 12.25 9.51
N PRO A 40 6.89 13.47 9.29
CA PRO A 40 6.85 14.52 10.30
C PRO A 40 5.39 14.94 10.56
N ASN A 41 5.10 15.31 11.81
CA ASN A 41 3.82 15.92 12.18
C ASN A 41 3.83 17.38 11.71
N PHE A 42 2.88 17.75 10.87
CA PHE A 42 2.70 19.12 10.43
C PHE A 42 1.59 19.76 11.25
N GLU A 43 1.91 20.87 11.92
CA GLU A 43 0.92 21.72 12.57
C GLU A 43 0.73 22.99 11.73
N ARG A 44 -0.52 23.41 11.58
CA ARG A 44 -0.85 24.65 10.90
C ARG A 44 -0.73 25.80 11.89
N THR A 45 0.30 26.63 11.76
CA THR A 45 0.40 27.91 12.47
C THR A 45 -0.50 28.96 11.80
N ALA A 46 -1.11 29.81 12.63
CA ALA A 46 -2.03 30.89 12.23
C ALA A 46 -1.39 31.95 11.34
#